data_AF-A0A945STQ0-F1
#
_entry.id   AF-A0A945STQ0-F1
#
_cell.length_a   1.000
_cell.length_b   1.000
_cell.length_c   1.000
_cell.angle_alpha   90.00
_cell.angle_beta   90.00
_cell.angle_gamma   90.00
#
_symmetry.space_group_name_H-M   'P 1'
#
loop_
_entity.id
_entity.type
_entity.pdbx_description
1 polymer ?
#
loop_
_entity_poly.entity_id
_entity_poly.type
_entity_poly.pdbx_seq_one_letter_code
_entity_poly.pdbx_strand_id
1 'polypeptide(L)'
;MNYLKLLLGTAAGVALATTASAQTVGIGSTKAGAVAQITATISKAVSEHGGLQMRKQTMGGTQQYIPVVNAGELEFGISNITQYHFARTGTGLSKGTPYENLQLVATMMKFTVSPVVALKS
;
A
#
# COMPACT_ATOMS: atom_id res chain seq x y z
N MET A 1 -28.03 -38.53 -32.05
CA MET A 1 -28.37 -37.12 -31.76
C MET A 1 -28.00 -36.75 -30.32
N ASN A 2 -26.71 -36.82 -29.94
CA ASN A 2 -26.26 -36.51 -28.57
C ASN A 2 -24.99 -35.65 -28.48
N TYR A 3 -24.27 -35.45 -29.59
CA TYR A 3 -23.01 -34.69 -29.60
C TYR A 3 -23.21 -33.17 -29.47
N LEU A 4 -24.34 -32.65 -29.94
CA LEU A 4 -24.67 -31.23 -29.86
C LEU A 4 -24.96 -30.77 -28.42
N LYS A 5 -25.58 -31.63 -27.60
CA LYS A 5 -25.81 -31.37 -26.17
C LYS A 5 -24.51 -31.42 -25.36
N LEU A 6 -23.60 -32.31 -25.76
CA LEU A 6 -22.28 -32.43 -25.14
C LEU A 6 -21.40 -31.22 -25.47
N LEU A 7 -21.41 -30.75 -26.72
CA LEU A 7 -20.72 -29.52 -27.14
C LEU A 7 -21.25 -28.25 -26.43
N LEU A 8 -22.57 -28.11 -26.27
CA LEU A 8 -23.16 -26.99 -25.52
C LEU A 8 -22.81 -27.04 -24.03
N GLY A 9 -22.79 -28.24 -23.44
CA GLY A 9 -22.41 -28.43 -22.03
C GLY A 9 -20.94 -28.07 -21.75
N THR A 10 -20.02 -28.43 -22.65
CA THR A 10 -18.60 -28.08 -22.51
C THR A 10 -18.35 -26.60 -22.71
N ALA A 11 -19.05 -25.93 -23.63
CA ALA A 11 -18.93 -24.49 -23.85
C ALA A 11 -19.41 -23.66 -22.64
N ALA A 12 -20.45 -24.11 -21.94
CA ALA A 12 -20.94 -23.47 -20.71
C ALA A 12 -19.97 -23.63 -19.52
N GLY A 13 -19.23 -24.75 -19.45
CA GLY A 13 -18.26 -25.01 -18.37
C GLY A 13 -17.00 -24.14 -18.43
N VAL A 14 -16.56 -23.72 -19.63
CA VAL A 14 -15.36 -22.89 -19.80
C VAL A 14 -15.63 -21.42 -19.46
N ALA A 15 -16.86 -20.93 -19.63
CA ALA A 15 -17.23 -19.55 -19.33
C ALA A 15 -17.30 -19.22 -17.83
N LEU A 16 -17.39 -20.26 -16.97
CA LEU A 16 -17.40 -20.12 -15.51
C LEU A 16 -16.03 -20.35 -14.85
N ALA A 17 -14.98 -20.59 -15.64
CA ALA A 17 -13.61 -20.57 -15.16
C ALA A 17 -13.15 -19.12 -14.95
N THR A 18 -13.80 -18.40 -14.04
CA THR A 18 -13.29 -17.13 -13.54
C THR A 18 -11.96 -17.42 -12.85
N THR A 19 -10.87 -16.91 -13.43
CA THR A 19 -9.57 -16.91 -12.77
C THR A 19 -9.72 -16.13 -11.47
N ALA A 20 -9.55 -16.81 -10.33
CA ALA A 20 -9.35 -16.15 -9.05
C ALA A 20 -8.01 -15.40 -9.11
N SER A 21 -8.02 -14.22 -9.71
CA SER A 21 -6.85 -13.34 -9.75
C SER A 21 -6.73 -12.67 -8.39
N ALA A 22 -5.67 -12.97 -7.65
CA ALA A 22 -5.35 -12.23 -6.45
C ALA A 22 -5.10 -10.77 -6.84
N GLN A 23 -5.93 -9.85 -6.35
CA GLN A 23 -5.77 -8.42 -6.64
C GLN A 23 -4.38 -7.99 -6.17
N THR A 24 -3.67 -7.27 -7.05
CA THR A 24 -2.36 -6.70 -6.72
C THR A 24 -2.56 -5.26 -6.30
N VAL A 25 -2.02 -4.89 -5.14
CA VAL A 25 -2.09 -3.56 -4.57
C VAL A 25 -0.69 -3.05 -4.23
N GLY A 26 -0.47 -1.75 -4.33
CA GLY A 26 0.78 -1.09 -4.00
C GLY A 26 0.77 -0.45 -2.61
N ILE A 27 1.94 -0.37 -1.99
CA ILE A 27 2.15 0.39 -0.74
C ILE A 27 3.39 1.27 -0.83
N GLY A 28 3.20 2.58 -0.66
CA GLY A 28 4.25 3.59 -0.71
C GLY A 28 5.17 3.55 0.51
N SER A 29 6.48 3.60 0.27
CA SER A 29 7.55 3.50 1.26
C SER A 29 8.65 4.54 1.03
N THR A 30 9.44 4.82 2.07
CA THR A 30 10.72 5.51 1.94
C THR A 30 11.82 4.59 1.39
N LYS A 31 12.93 5.18 0.93
CA LYS A 31 14.12 4.47 0.44
C LYS A 31 14.78 3.54 1.47
N ALA A 32 14.86 3.98 2.73
CA ALA A 32 15.59 3.28 3.77
C ALA A 32 15.01 3.55 5.17
N GLY A 33 15.61 2.94 6.18
CA GLY A 33 15.26 3.10 7.60
C GLY A 33 14.08 2.24 8.02
N ALA A 34 13.52 2.54 9.19
CA ALA A 34 12.47 1.74 9.80
C ALA A 34 11.19 1.66 8.95
N VAL A 35 10.80 2.77 8.32
CA VAL A 35 9.62 2.78 7.41
C VAL A 35 9.81 1.81 6.25
N ALA A 36 11.00 1.74 5.65
CA ALA A 36 11.28 0.81 4.56
C ALA A 36 11.18 -0.66 5.00
N GLN A 37 11.65 -0.97 6.20
CA GLN A 37 11.59 -2.32 6.78
C GLN A 37 10.16 -2.72 7.12
N ILE A 38 9.43 -1.87 7.85
CA ILE A 38 8.03 -2.12 8.23
C ILE A 38 7.16 -2.31 7.00
N THR A 39 7.31 -1.45 5.98
CA THR A 39 6.54 -1.58 4.73
C THR A 39 6.83 -2.89 4.01
N ALA A 40 8.09 -3.33 3.98
CA ALA A 40 8.46 -4.60 3.38
C ALA A 40 7.86 -5.80 4.16
N THR A 41 7.91 -5.76 5.50
CA THR A 41 7.30 -6.80 6.35
C THR A 41 5.79 -6.88 6.16
N ILE A 42 5.09 -5.75 6.12
CA ILE A 42 3.63 -5.70 5.88
C ILE A 42 3.30 -6.23 4.49
N SER A 43 4.02 -5.78 3.45
CA SER A 43 3.80 -6.24 2.07
C SER A 43 3.95 -7.75 1.96
N LYS A 44 4.97 -8.31 2.62
CA LYS A 44 5.22 -9.74 2.65
C LYS A 44 4.10 -10.49 3.39
N ALA A 45 3.76 -10.06 4.61
CA ALA A 45 2.72 -10.71 5.40
C ALA A 45 1.35 -10.70 4.72
N VAL A 46 0.97 -9.58 4.08
CA VAL A 46 -0.27 -9.49 3.29
C VAL A 46 -0.22 -10.42 2.08
N SER A 47 0.91 -10.48 1.37
CA SER A 47 1.06 -11.36 0.22
C SER A 47 1.04 -12.85 0.58
N GLU A 48 1.53 -13.21 1.75
CA GLU A 48 1.58 -14.60 2.23
C GLU A 48 0.27 -15.06 2.89
N HIS A 49 -0.46 -14.15 3.54
CA HIS A 49 -1.57 -14.52 4.43
C HIS A 49 -2.86 -13.72 4.23
N GLY A 50 -2.83 -12.60 3.49
CA GLY A 50 -3.94 -11.65 3.38
C GLY A 50 -4.87 -11.84 2.19
N GLY A 51 -4.61 -12.84 1.32
CA GLY A 51 -5.43 -13.09 0.12
C GLY A 51 -5.28 -12.06 -1.00
N LEU A 52 -4.34 -11.12 -0.87
CA LEU A 52 -4.03 -10.05 -1.83
C LEU A 52 -2.52 -10.01 -2.05
N GLN A 53 -2.08 -9.65 -3.26
CA GLN A 53 -0.66 -9.47 -3.55
C GLN A 53 -0.26 -8.01 -3.29
N MET A 54 0.54 -7.75 -2.26
CA MET A 54 0.95 -6.38 -1.90
C MET A 54 2.41 -6.11 -2.30
N ARG A 55 2.64 -5.04 -3.06
CA ARG A 55 3.97 -4.67 -3.58
C ARG A 55 4.42 -3.32 -3.04
N LYS A 56 5.56 -3.31 -2.36
CA LYS A 56 6.20 -2.08 -1.88
C LYS A 56 6.68 -1.24 -3.08
N GLN A 57 6.31 0.05 -3.09
CA GLN A 57 6.82 1.05 -4.01
C GLN A 57 7.71 2.04 -3.27
N THR A 58 8.99 2.09 -3.67
CA THR A 58 10.01 2.88 -2.96
C THR A 58 10.11 4.28 -3.55
N MET A 59 9.91 5.31 -2.72
CA MET A 59 10.01 6.72 -3.11
C MET A 59 10.89 7.50 -2.12
N GLY A 60 11.22 8.75 -2.47
CA GLY A 60 12.14 9.61 -1.72
C GLY A 60 11.65 10.04 -0.33
N GLY A 61 10.36 9.94 -0.04
CA GLY A 61 9.80 10.31 1.25
C GLY A 61 8.27 10.35 1.25
N THR A 62 7.66 10.58 2.41
CA THR A 62 6.21 10.67 2.58
C THR A 62 5.56 11.69 1.67
N GLN A 63 6.24 12.80 1.40
CA GLN A 63 5.75 13.85 0.50
C GLN A 63 5.62 13.42 -0.96
N GLN A 64 6.23 12.31 -1.36
CA GLN A 64 6.17 11.82 -2.73
C GLN A 64 5.04 10.80 -2.96
N TYR A 65 4.77 9.89 -2.02
CA TYR A 65 3.65 8.94 -2.19
C TYR A 65 2.31 9.46 -1.67
N ILE A 66 2.28 10.45 -0.77
CA ILE A 66 1.00 11.04 -0.30
C ILE A 66 0.14 11.59 -1.46
N PRO A 67 0.67 12.37 -2.41
CA PRO A 67 -0.11 12.85 -3.54
C PRO A 67 -0.62 11.72 -4.44
N VAL A 68 0.21 10.70 -4.66
CA VAL A 68 -0.12 9.52 -5.49
C VAL A 68 -1.25 8.70 -4.86
N VAL A 69 -1.20 8.49 -3.54
CA VAL A 69 -2.29 7.84 -2.79
C VAL A 69 -3.56 8.69 -2.82
N ASN A 70 -3.44 10.00 -2.61
CA ASN A 70 -4.59 10.90 -2.68
C ASN A 70 -5.25 10.94 -4.07
N ALA A 71 -4.46 10.77 -5.13
CA ALA A 71 -4.93 10.68 -6.51
C ALA A 71 -5.59 9.32 -6.84
N GLY A 72 -5.46 8.32 -5.95
CA GLY A 72 -5.94 6.96 -6.19
C GLY A 72 -5.05 6.14 -7.13
N GLU A 73 -3.86 6.63 -7.47
CA GLU A 73 -2.88 5.92 -8.30
C GLU A 73 -2.07 4.88 -7.51
N LEU A 74 -2.14 4.94 -6.17
CA LEU A 74 -1.52 3.98 -5.26
C LEU A 74 -2.48 3.68 -4.09
N GLU A 75 -2.72 2.41 -3.80
CA GLU A 75 -3.77 2.02 -2.85
C GLU A 75 -3.41 2.35 -1.40
N PHE A 76 -2.14 2.23 -1.03
CA PHE A 76 -1.68 2.44 0.35
C PHE A 76 -0.40 3.28 0.43
N GLY A 77 -0.20 3.94 1.56
CA GLY A 77 1.06 4.58 1.93
C GLY A 77 1.28 4.51 3.44
N ILE A 78 2.52 4.29 3.87
CA ILE A 78 2.88 4.36 5.29
C ILE A 78 3.30 5.79 5.64
N SER A 79 2.70 6.39 6.67
CA SER A 79 3.11 7.71 7.14
C SER A 79 3.21 7.74 8.66
N ASN A 80 3.99 8.68 9.19
CA ASN A 80 3.82 9.08 10.58
C ASN A 80 2.53 9.91 10.71
N ILE A 81 1.84 9.81 11.86
CA ILE A 81 0.57 10.51 12.10
C ILE A 81 0.68 12.04 11.93
N THR A 82 1.81 12.65 12.28
CA THR A 82 2.05 14.08 12.07
C THR A 82 2.11 14.43 10.58
N GLN A 83 2.70 13.56 9.76
CA GLN A 83 2.76 13.75 8.31
C GLN A 83 1.38 13.56 7.67
N TYR A 84 0.60 12.58 8.14
CA TYR A 84 -0.81 12.44 7.74
C TYR A 84 -1.62 13.71 8.09
N HIS A 85 -1.46 14.24 9.30
CA HIS A 85 -2.12 15.49 9.72
C HIS A 85 -1.71 16.68 8.83
N PHE A 86 -0.42 16.83 8.54
CA PHE A 86 0.09 17.85 7.62
C PHE A 86 -0.52 17.70 6.22
N ALA A 87 -0.62 16.46 5.72
CA ALA A 87 -1.24 16.18 4.44
C ALA A 87 -2.73 16.54 4.41
N ARG A 88 -3.50 16.15 5.43
CA ARG A 88 -4.95 16.47 5.52
C ARG A 88 -5.23 17.95 5.66
N THR A 89 -4.39 18.68 6.39
CA THR A 89 -4.61 20.11 6.68
C THR A 89 -3.89 21.05 5.72
N GLY A 90 -3.07 20.53 4.80
CA GLY A 90 -2.27 21.36 3.88
C GLY A 90 -1.24 22.22 4.61
N THR A 91 -0.62 21.67 5.67
CA THR A 91 0.38 22.37 6.50
C THR A 91 1.71 21.62 6.50
N GLY A 92 2.73 22.18 7.16
CA GLY A 92 4.04 21.53 7.31
C GLY A 92 4.64 21.14 5.97
N LEU A 93 4.90 19.84 5.78
CA LEU A 93 5.48 19.33 4.54
C LEU A 93 4.53 19.41 3.32
N SER A 94 3.22 19.58 3.55
CA SER A 94 2.19 19.71 2.52
C SER A 94 1.62 21.13 2.45
N LYS A 95 2.41 22.14 2.84
CA LYS A 95 1.97 23.53 2.91
C LYS A 95 1.38 24.02 1.58
N GLY A 96 0.13 24.50 1.63
CA GLY A 96 -0.57 25.04 0.47
C GLY A 96 -1.34 24.01 -0.36
N THR A 97 -1.32 22.73 0.03
CA THR A 97 -2.05 21.67 -0.69
C THR A 97 -2.60 20.63 0.30
N PRO A 98 -3.87 20.76 0.73
CA PRO A 98 -4.54 19.72 1.49
C PRO A 98 -4.89 18.51 0.59
N TYR A 99 -4.71 17.31 1.13
CA TYR A 99 -5.00 16.04 0.46
C TYR A 99 -6.24 15.39 1.10
N GLU A 100 -7.42 15.75 0.59
CA GLU A 100 -8.72 15.43 1.21
C GLU A 100 -9.20 13.99 1.00
N ASN A 101 -8.57 13.24 0.10
CA ASN A 101 -8.96 11.85 -0.21
C ASN A 101 -8.20 10.80 0.63
N LEU A 102 -7.40 11.23 1.61
CA LEU A 102 -6.61 10.32 2.44
C LEU A 102 -7.40 9.74 3.62
N GLN A 103 -7.49 8.42 3.74
CA GLN A 103 -8.11 7.75 4.89
C GLN A 103 -7.06 7.03 5.76
N LEU A 104 -7.21 7.12 7.08
CA LEU A 104 -6.40 6.34 8.01
C LEU A 104 -6.96 4.93 8.11
N VAL A 105 -6.17 3.92 7.72
CA VAL A 105 -6.60 2.51 7.70
C VAL A 105 -6.23 1.79 9.00
N ALA A 106 -5.05 2.04 9.55
CA ALA A 106 -4.59 1.46 10.80
C ALA A 106 -3.48 2.29 11.45
N THR A 107 -3.40 2.26 12.78
CA THR A 107 -2.23 2.73 13.54
C THR A 107 -1.34 1.54 13.88
N MET A 108 -0.04 1.65 13.58
CA MET A 108 0.92 0.57 13.81
C MET A 108 1.63 0.74 15.17
N MET A 109 2.94 1.00 15.15
CA MET A 109 3.77 1.17 16.34
C MET A 109 4.03 2.66 16.64
N LYS A 110 4.34 2.95 17.91
CA LYS A 110 4.88 4.24 18.32
C LYS A 110 6.38 4.28 18.01
N PHE A 111 6.81 5.32 17.29
CA PHE A 111 8.23 5.62 17.11
C PHE A 111 8.75 6.44 18.29
N THR A 112 9.63 5.84 19.09
CA THR A 112 10.36 6.52 20.15
C THR A 112 11.66 7.05 19.57
N VAL A 113 11.92 8.35 19.71
CA VAL A 113 13.12 9.01 19.18
C VAL A 113 13.99 9.46 20.36
N SER A 114 15.29 9.22 20.27
CA SER A 114 16.27 9.70 21.25
C SER A 114 17.55 10.15 20.53
N PRO A 115 18.11 11.31 20.88
CA PRO A 115 19.40 11.75 20.36
C PRO A 115 20.50 10.73 20.73
N VAL A 116 21.39 10.44 19.79
CA VAL A 116 22.56 9.58 20.01
C VAL A 116 23.81 10.37 19.62
N VAL A 117 24.85 10.28 20.44
CA VAL A 117 26.17 10.87 20.17
C VAL A 117 27.22 9.76 20.16
N ALA A 118 28.28 9.93 19.38
CA ALA A 118 29.41 9.01 19.41
C ALA A 118 30.12 9.12 20.76
N LEU A 119 30.65 8.00 21.26
CA LEU A 119 31.63 8.05 22.34
C LEU A 119 32.87 8.76 21.81
N LYS A 120 33.39 9.72 22.58
CA LYS A 120 34.66 10.36 22.29
C LYS A 120 35.74 9.26 22.28
N SER A 121 36.47 9.14 21.17
CA SER A 121 37.63 8.26 21.05
C SER A 121 38.74 8.68 22.00
#